data_AF-A0A165LJ82-F1
#
_entry.id   AF-A0A165LJ82-F1
#
_cell.length_a   1.000
_cell.length_b   1.000
_cell.length_c   1.000
_cell.angle_alpha   90.00
_cell.angle_beta   90.00
_cell.angle_gamma   90.00
#
_symmetry.space_group_name_H-M   'P 1'
#
loop_
_entity.id
_entity.type
_entity.pdbx_description
1 polymer ?
#
loop_
_entity_poly.entity_id
_entity_poly.type
_entity_poly.pdbx_seq_one_letter_code
_entity_poly.pdbx_strand_id
1 'polypeptide(L)'
;MGFDYYSRPRNLTQISSLSETMGLHKSDPEFAEFTDALRCLARDVLDTNRSLTEQDPGEWEKFYEEALELVPQYIRKYEDCWPIEAYMRQYLSRGKYNNNGSLKKGSAGARAVSIRGGRPNQEREPEVERPHSRPGMRSRKGPDQRKSEVFSPACAASGTISGNTSRSCRQVSPPCMTAIPPATTTASKALPGTSPFKVCEETVRAFLRALEPSMEELTTQFIEAGLVNGQCLVAFAGMPRWEKEKFLRDDLALKSFQERVISLGLAELRE
;
A
#
# COMPACT_ATOMS: atom_id res chain seq x y z
N MET A 1 -13.05 -22.33 -3.11
CA MET A 1 -11.78 -21.74 -3.58
C MET A 1 -11.47 -20.58 -2.67
N GLY A 2 -10.46 -20.72 -1.81
CA GLY A 2 -10.01 -19.60 -0.97
C GLY A 2 -9.22 -18.63 -1.84
N PHE A 3 -9.58 -17.36 -1.84
CA PHE A 3 -8.71 -16.33 -2.39
C PHE A 3 -7.57 -16.15 -1.40
N ASP A 4 -6.33 -16.41 -1.82
CA ASP A 4 -5.15 -16.11 -1.03
C ASP A 4 -5.08 -14.58 -0.84
N TYR A 5 -5.61 -14.12 0.28
CA TYR A 5 -5.57 -12.71 0.68
C TYR A 5 -4.18 -12.42 1.24
N TYR A 6 -3.47 -11.49 0.60
CA TYR A 6 -2.14 -11.09 1.04
C TYR A 6 -2.24 -9.99 2.10
N SER A 7 -1.88 -10.34 3.33
CA SER A 7 -1.92 -9.43 4.47
C SER A 7 -0.99 -8.23 4.32
N ARG A 8 -1.40 -7.09 4.88
CA ARG A 8 -0.60 -5.86 4.92
C ARG A 8 0.63 -6.05 5.83
N PRO A 9 1.85 -5.77 5.36
CA PRO A 9 3.04 -5.80 6.21
C PRO A 9 2.92 -4.77 7.33
N ARG A 10 3.25 -5.17 8.57
CA ARG A 10 3.18 -4.29 9.76
C ARG A 10 3.97 -3.00 9.62
N ASN A 11 5.02 -3.00 8.80
CA ASN A 11 5.83 -1.82 8.55
C ASN A 11 6.22 -1.71 7.06
N LEU A 12 5.49 -0.87 6.32
CA LEU A 12 5.75 -0.63 4.90
C LEU A 12 7.14 -0.02 4.62
N THR A 13 7.77 0.64 5.61
CA THR A 13 9.10 1.25 5.44
C THR A 13 10.24 0.23 5.44
N GLN A 14 10.00 -0.98 5.98
CA GLN A 14 11.02 -2.03 6.08
C GLN A 14 11.02 -2.99 4.88
N ILE A 15 10.14 -2.77 3.90
CA ILE A 15 10.05 -3.61 2.71
C ILE A 15 11.27 -3.33 1.82
N SER A 16 12.21 -4.27 1.79
CA SER A 16 13.40 -4.20 0.92
C SER A 16 13.06 -4.44 -0.56
N SER A 17 12.05 -5.29 -0.81
CA SER A 17 11.61 -5.71 -2.14
C SER A 17 10.09 -5.79 -2.19
N LEU A 18 9.45 -4.80 -2.81
CA LEU A 18 7.99 -4.77 -2.95
C LEU A 18 7.47 -5.99 -3.71
N SER A 19 8.11 -6.34 -4.83
CA SER A 19 7.68 -7.46 -5.67
C SER A 19 7.65 -8.76 -4.87
N GLU A 20 8.69 -9.04 -4.08
CA GLU A 20 8.79 -10.25 -3.25
C GLU A 20 7.71 -10.29 -2.18
N THR A 21 7.38 -9.14 -1.59
CA THR A 21 6.30 -9.02 -0.59
C THR A 21 4.91 -9.21 -1.22
N MET A 22 4.78 -8.88 -2.51
CA MET A 22 3.61 -9.18 -3.33
C MET A 22 3.59 -10.63 -3.86
N GLY A 23 4.61 -11.43 -3.57
CA GLY A 23 4.74 -12.78 -4.15
C GLY A 23 5.02 -12.79 -5.67
N LEU A 24 5.49 -11.66 -6.22
CA LEU A 24 5.81 -11.48 -7.63
C LEU A 24 7.33 -11.39 -7.84
N HIS A 25 7.81 -11.89 -8.97
CA HIS A 25 9.20 -11.70 -9.36
C HIS A 25 9.42 -10.27 -9.91
N LYS A 26 10.63 -9.70 -9.78
CA LYS A 26 10.92 -8.35 -10.31
C LYS A 26 10.80 -8.27 -11.84
N SER A 27 11.04 -9.39 -12.52
CA SER A 27 10.89 -9.51 -13.98
C SER A 27 9.50 -9.98 -14.40
N ASP A 28 8.57 -10.07 -13.45
CA ASP A 28 7.20 -10.46 -13.75
C ASP A 28 6.51 -9.33 -14.55
N PRO A 29 5.91 -9.65 -15.73
CA PRO A 29 5.20 -8.65 -16.52
C PRO A 29 4.06 -7.98 -15.74
N GLU A 30 3.39 -8.70 -14.82
CA GLU A 30 2.32 -8.14 -13.99
C GLU A 30 2.85 -7.04 -13.07
N PHE A 31 4.02 -7.28 -12.44
CA PHE A 31 4.64 -6.28 -11.58
C PHE A 31 5.15 -5.08 -12.39
N ALA A 32 5.67 -5.32 -13.60
CA ALA A 32 6.09 -4.25 -14.50
C ALA A 32 4.90 -3.36 -14.89
N GLU A 33 3.79 -3.94 -15.35
CA GLU A 33 2.57 -3.22 -15.74
C GLU A 33 2.00 -2.42 -14.56
N PHE A 34 1.85 -3.06 -13.40
CA PHE A 34 1.38 -2.42 -12.16
C PHE A 34 2.21 -1.18 -11.82
N THR A 35 3.53 -1.33 -11.75
CA THR A 35 4.40 -0.21 -11.36
C THR A 35 4.52 0.86 -12.44
N ASP A 36 4.34 0.52 -13.72
CA ASP A 36 4.38 1.50 -14.81
C ASP A 36 3.12 2.36 -14.83
N ALA A 37 1.93 1.74 -14.66
CA ALA A 37 0.67 2.46 -14.52
C ALA A 37 0.72 3.46 -13.37
N LEU A 38 1.18 3.04 -12.18
CA LEU A 38 1.32 3.95 -11.03
C LEU A 38 2.31 5.08 -11.28
N ARG A 39 3.43 4.82 -12.00
CA ARG A 39 4.41 5.86 -12.33
C ARG A 39 3.88 6.89 -13.30
N CYS A 40 3.10 6.46 -14.29
CA CYS A 40 2.42 7.36 -15.22
C CYS A 40 1.43 8.25 -14.46
N LEU A 41 0.51 7.62 -13.72
CA LEU A 41 -0.51 8.34 -12.94
C LEU A 41 0.11 9.30 -11.92
N ALA A 42 1.20 8.91 -11.26
CA ALA A 42 1.87 9.75 -10.28
C ALA A 42 2.49 11.02 -10.87
N ARG A 43 2.88 11.01 -12.16
CA ARG A 43 3.39 12.21 -12.83
C ARG A 43 2.28 13.18 -13.20
N ASP A 44 1.08 12.67 -13.43
CA ASP A 44 -0.07 13.46 -13.83
C ASP A 44 -0.78 14.08 -12.62
N VAL A 45 -0.81 13.37 -11.49
CA VAL A 45 -1.62 13.76 -10.31
C VAL A 45 -0.79 14.25 -9.12
N LEU A 46 0.43 13.74 -8.90
CA LEU A 46 1.21 14.01 -7.68
C LEU A 46 2.46 14.87 -7.94
N ASP A 47 2.89 15.62 -6.93
CA ASP A 47 4.18 16.32 -6.99
C ASP A 47 5.34 15.35 -6.71
N THR A 48 5.97 14.84 -7.77
CA THR A 48 7.09 13.89 -7.68
C THR A 48 8.34 14.41 -6.93
N ASN A 49 8.40 15.71 -6.60
CA ASN A 49 9.49 16.30 -5.82
C ASN A 49 9.24 16.23 -4.30
N ARG A 50 8.02 15.90 -3.89
CA ARG A 50 7.63 15.79 -2.49
C ARG A 50 7.55 14.33 -2.05
N SER A 51 7.85 14.10 -0.78
CA SER A 51 7.61 12.78 -0.18
C SER A 51 6.11 12.57 0.07
N LEU A 52 5.71 11.32 0.26
CA LEU A 52 4.30 10.96 0.47
C LEU A 52 3.64 11.73 1.62
N THR A 53 4.37 11.98 2.72
CA THR A 53 3.88 12.73 3.89
C THR A 53 3.74 14.24 3.65
N GLU A 54 4.31 14.76 2.57
CA GLU A 54 4.26 16.18 2.18
C GLU A 54 3.30 16.42 1.00
N GLN A 55 2.68 15.36 0.47
CA GLN A 55 1.67 15.46 -0.58
C GLN A 55 0.41 16.11 -0.02
N ASP A 56 -0.35 16.77 -0.89
CA ASP A 56 -1.70 17.19 -0.54
C ASP A 56 -2.60 15.95 -0.33
N PRO A 57 -3.35 15.88 0.79
CA PRO A 57 -4.22 14.73 1.05
C PRO A 57 -5.28 14.49 -0.04
N GLY A 58 -5.80 15.55 -0.66
CA GLY A 58 -6.81 15.45 -1.72
C GLY A 58 -6.22 14.95 -3.05
N GLU A 59 -5.02 15.40 -3.42
CA GLU A 59 -4.29 14.85 -4.58
C GLU A 59 -3.93 13.37 -4.36
N TRP A 60 -3.54 13.00 -3.14
CA TRP A 60 -3.26 11.61 -2.80
C TRP A 60 -4.51 10.73 -2.87
N GLU A 61 -5.64 11.19 -2.32
CA GLU A 61 -6.93 10.47 -2.40
C GLU A 61 -7.37 10.29 -3.85
N LYS A 62 -7.33 11.35 -4.66
CA LYS A 62 -7.64 11.29 -6.09
C LYS A 62 -6.73 10.31 -6.84
N PHE A 63 -5.41 10.38 -6.61
CA PHE A 63 -4.47 9.43 -7.19
C PHE A 63 -4.82 7.99 -6.80
N TYR A 64 -5.19 7.77 -5.55
CA TYR A 64 -5.51 6.45 -5.03
C TYR A 64 -6.78 5.87 -5.67
N GLU A 65 -7.83 6.68 -5.83
CA GLU A 65 -9.06 6.28 -6.55
C GLU A 65 -8.76 5.94 -8.01
N GLU A 66 -8.05 6.81 -8.74
CA GLU A 66 -7.68 6.56 -10.15
C GLU A 66 -6.80 5.31 -10.29
N ALA A 67 -5.89 5.07 -9.34
CA ALA A 67 -5.06 3.86 -9.32
C ALA A 67 -5.93 2.59 -9.17
N LEU A 68 -6.97 2.61 -8.33
CA LEU A 68 -7.88 1.48 -8.14
C LEU A 68 -8.67 1.15 -9.41
N GLU A 69 -8.99 2.16 -10.22
CA GLU A 69 -9.67 1.98 -11.49
C GLU A 69 -8.75 1.44 -12.60
N LEU A 70 -7.49 1.87 -12.62
CA LEU A 70 -6.52 1.47 -13.65
C LEU A 70 -6.02 0.04 -13.47
N VAL A 71 -5.77 -0.41 -12.24
CA VAL A 71 -5.13 -1.71 -11.95
C VAL A 71 -5.93 -2.57 -10.96
N PRO A 72 -7.25 -2.78 -11.17
CA PRO A 72 -8.13 -3.45 -10.20
C PRO A 72 -7.77 -4.92 -9.97
N GLN A 73 -7.24 -5.59 -11.00
CA GLN A 73 -6.91 -7.02 -10.95
C GLN A 73 -5.76 -7.31 -9.99
N TYR A 74 -4.78 -6.41 -9.95
CA TYR A 74 -3.60 -6.58 -9.13
C TYR A 74 -3.87 -6.23 -7.68
N ILE A 75 -4.66 -5.20 -7.43
CA ILE A 75 -4.76 -4.61 -6.09
C ILE A 75 -5.77 -5.33 -5.20
N ARG A 76 -6.89 -5.83 -5.74
CA ARG A 76 -8.00 -6.39 -4.95
C ARG A 76 -7.64 -7.63 -4.13
N LYS A 77 -6.54 -8.32 -4.46
CA LYS A 77 -6.01 -9.47 -3.70
C LYS A 77 -5.19 -9.08 -2.46
N TYR A 78 -4.87 -7.80 -2.30
CA TYR A 78 -4.08 -7.28 -1.19
C TYR A 78 -4.94 -6.49 -0.21
N GLU A 79 -4.74 -6.74 1.08
CA GLU A 79 -5.40 -6.02 2.16
C GLU A 79 -5.15 -4.51 2.06
N ASP A 80 -6.19 -3.70 2.22
CA ASP A 80 -6.13 -2.23 2.12
C ASP A 80 -5.43 -1.70 0.87
N CYS A 81 -5.30 -2.51 -0.19
CA CYS A 81 -4.57 -2.13 -1.39
C CYS A 81 -3.13 -1.63 -1.09
N TRP A 82 -2.52 -2.17 -0.03
CA TRP A 82 -1.23 -1.72 0.51
C TRP A 82 -0.09 -1.62 -0.52
N PRO A 83 -0.04 -2.40 -1.63
CA PRO A 83 1.02 -2.26 -2.62
C PRO A 83 1.09 -0.88 -3.27
N ILE A 84 -0.04 -0.18 -3.43
CA ILE A 84 -0.04 1.18 -3.98
C ILE A 84 0.74 2.11 -3.07
N GLU A 85 0.37 2.16 -1.79
CA GLU A 85 1.00 3.04 -0.80
C GLU A 85 2.50 2.69 -0.63
N ALA A 86 2.81 1.39 -0.53
CA ALA A 86 4.18 0.91 -0.37
C ALA A 86 5.06 1.29 -1.58
N TYR A 87 4.55 1.08 -2.80
CA TYR A 87 5.25 1.45 -4.02
C TYR A 87 5.50 2.95 -4.08
N MET A 88 4.46 3.76 -3.85
CA MET A 88 4.55 5.21 -3.97
C MET A 88 5.46 5.84 -2.93
N ARG A 89 5.48 5.31 -1.71
CA ARG A 89 6.44 5.71 -0.68
C ARG A 89 7.89 5.47 -1.14
N GLN A 90 8.16 4.33 -1.78
CA GLN A 90 9.49 4.03 -2.32
C GLN A 90 9.82 4.87 -3.57
N TYR A 91 8.85 5.11 -4.45
CA TYR A 91 9.03 5.88 -5.68
C TYR A 91 9.33 7.36 -5.37
N LEU A 92 8.51 8.00 -4.54
CA LEU A 92 8.66 9.42 -4.19
C LEU A 92 9.89 9.70 -3.32
N SER A 93 10.31 8.75 -2.47
CA SER A 93 11.54 8.91 -1.68
C SER A 93 12.81 8.95 -2.55
N ARG A 94 12.81 8.30 -3.73
CA ARG A 94 13.94 8.33 -4.67
C ARG A 94 14.10 9.68 -5.38
N GLY A 95 13.01 10.40 -5.63
CA GLY A 95 13.04 11.72 -6.28
C GLY A 95 13.91 12.74 -5.53
N LYS A 96 13.83 12.74 -4.18
CA LYS A 96 14.60 13.65 -3.32
C LYS A 96 16.13 13.49 -3.48
N TYR A 97 16.61 12.27 -3.67
CA TYR A 97 18.04 12.02 -3.80
C TYR A 97 18.60 12.52 -5.14
N ASN A 98 17.82 12.44 -6.22
CA ASN A 98 18.26 12.90 -7.53
C ASN A 98 18.38 14.43 -7.60
N ASN A 99 17.45 15.17 -6.97
CA ASN A 99 17.48 16.63 -6.98
C ASN A 99 18.60 17.20 -6.10
N ASN A 100 18.93 16.56 -4.98
CA ASN A 100 20.01 17.03 -4.10
C ASN A 100 21.43 16.70 -4.63
N GLY A 101 21.56 15.66 -5.48
CA GLY A 101 22.84 15.26 -6.04
C GLY A 101 23.38 16.20 -7.14
N SER A 102 22.50 16.88 -7.87
CA SER A 102 22.90 17.73 -9.01
C SER A 102 23.48 19.08 -8.57
N LEU A 103 23.00 19.66 -7.47
CA LEU A 103 23.45 20.98 -6.98
C LEU A 103 24.88 20.96 -6.43
N LYS A 104 25.38 19.82 -5.91
CA LYS A 104 26.74 19.76 -5.35
C LYS A 104 27.84 19.53 -6.38
N LYS A 105 27.51 19.16 -7.63
CA LYS A 105 28.53 18.85 -8.65
C LYS A 105 29.08 20.06 -9.40
N GLY A 106 28.51 21.26 -9.19
CA GLY A 106 28.98 22.51 -9.80
C GLY A 106 30.08 23.26 -9.04
N SER A 107 30.33 22.95 -7.75
CA SER A 107 31.22 23.77 -6.91
C SER A 107 32.68 23.28 -6.83
N ALA A 108 33.05 22.20 -7.52
CA ALA A 108 34.42 21.67 -7.51
C ALA A 108 35.29 22.18 -8.68
N GLY A 109 34.73 23.01 -9.58
CA GLY A 109 35.41 23.53 -10.76
C GLY A 109 35.92 24.97 -10.67
N ALA A 110 35.61 25.69 -9.59
CA ALA A 110 36.25 26.98 -9.31
C ALA A 110 37.68 26.72 -8.84
N ARG A 111 38.55 26.49 -9.83
CA ARG A 111 40.00 26.49 -9.73
C ARG A 111 40.40 27.81 -9.08
N ALA A 112 40.54 27.80 -7.76
CA ALA A 112 41.14 28.89 -7.02
C ALA A 112 42.48 29.18 -7.68
N VAL A 113 42.56 30.31 -8.39
CA VAL A 113 43.82 30.93 -8.78
C VAL A 113 44.49 31.26 -7.46
N SER A 114 45.38 30.36 -7.04
CA SER A 114 46.30 30.57 -5.92
C SER A 114 47.21 31.73 -6.33
N ILE A 115 46.78 32.95 -5.99
CA ILE A 115 47.67 34.10 -5.94
C ILE A 115 48.63 33.80 -4.79
N ARG A 116 49.84 33.38 -5.16
CA ARG A 116 51.01 33.37 -4.28
C ARG A 116 51.23 34.79 -3.78
N GLY A 117 50.88 35.04 -2.52
CA GLY A 117 51.22 36.25 -1.80
C GLY A 117 51.73 35.92 -0.41
N GLY A 118 53.05 36.09 -0.23
CA GLY A 118 53.65 36.52 1.04
C GLY A 118 53.62 35.57 2.22
N ARG A 119 54.68 34.78 2.37
CA ARG A 119 55.20 34.38 3.70
C ARG A 119 55.67 35.63 4.46
N PRO A 120 55.38 35.71 5.77
CA PRO A 120 56.44 36.02 6.71
C PRO A 120 56.64 34.91 7.75
N ASN A 121 57.92 34.75 8.06
CA ASN A 121 58.54 33.97 9.12
C ASN A 121 57.79 34.00 10.45
N GLN A 122 57.61 32.83 11.09
CA GLN A 122 57.81 32.74 12.55
C GLN A 122 58.11 31.30 13.02
N GLU A 123 58.92 31.25 14.07
CA GLU A 123 59.71 30.17 14.66
C GLU A 123 58.90 28.89 15.02
N ARG A 124 59.36 27.69 14.65
CA ARG A 124 60.29 26.80 15.39
C ARG A 124 59.86 26.45 16.82
N GLU A 125 59.38 25.21 17.02
CA GLU A 125 59.63 24.34 18.19
C GLU A 125 59.09 22.90 17.93
N PRO A 126 59.62 21.85 18.63
CA PRO A 126 59.98 20.53 18.08
C PRO A 126 58.84 19.49 18.16
N GLU A 127 58.64 18.66 17.14
CA GLU A 127 59.32 17.37 16.90
C GLU A 127 59.02 16.32 17.98
N VAL A 128 57.94 15.56 17.78
CA VAL A 128 57.79 14.20 18.31
C VAL A 128 57.60 13.27 17.13
N GLU A 129 58.65 12.50 16.87
CA GLU A 129 58.73 11.44 15.87
C GLU A 129 57.63 10.39 16.08
N ARG A 130 56.92 10.02 15.00
CA ARG A 130 56.45 8.65 14.83
C ARG A 130 56.67 8.16 13.40
N PRO A 131 57.06 6.88 13.23
CA PRO A 131 57.82 6.44 12.07
C PRO A 131 56.93 5.96 10.91
N HIS A 132 57.40 6.34 9.73
CA HIS A 132 57.35 5.68 8.42
C HIS A 132 56.63 4.33 8.26
N SER A 133 55.83 4.28 7.18
CA SER A 133 55.85 3.27 6.08
C SER A 133 54.40 2.91 5.69
N ARG A 134 53.95 2.96 4.44
CA ARG A 134 54.62 2.93 3.14
C ARG A 134 53.68 3.46 2.03
N PRO A 135 54.25 3.96 0.91
CA PRO A 135 53.54 4.34 -0.30
C PRO A 135 53.46 3.19 -1.32
N GLY A 136 52.45 3.22 -2.19
CA GLY A 136 52.36 2.37 -3.39
C GLY A 136 50.95 1.82 -3.58
N MET A 137 50.38 1.68 -4.78
CA MET A 137 50.86 1.91 -6.12
C MET A 137 49.64 2.17 -7.02
N ARG A 138 49.85 3.09 -7.96
CA ARG A 138 49.45 3.09 -9.38
C ARG A 138 48.33 2.15 -9.88
N SER A 139 47.61 2.75 -10.83
CA SER A 139 47.12 2.17 -12.08
C SER A 139 45.85 1.33 -12.02
N ARG A 140 44.78 1.92 -12.55
CA ARG A 140 44.11 1.34 -13.73
C ARG A 140 43.71 2.45 -14.71
N LYS A 141 44.54 2.58 -15.75
CA LYS A 141 44.19 3.16 -17.04
C LYS A 141 43.37 2.14 -17.83
N GLY A 142 42.25 2.60 -18.40
CA GLY A 142 41.74 2.21 -19.72
C GLY A 142 40.70 1.08 -19.79
N PRO A 143 40.01 0.92 -20.93
CA PRO A 143 40.08 1.73 -22.15
C PRO A 143 38.78 2.44 -22.53
N ASP A 144 39.00 3.44 -23.35
CA ASP A 144 38.11 4.08 -24.30
C ASP A 144 37.55 3.06 -25.34
N GLN A 145 36.48 3.46 -26.04
CA GLN A 145 35.85 2.82 -27.20
C GLN A 145 34.83 1.67 -26.98
N ARG A 146 33.55 2.03 -27.06
CA ARG A 146 32.76 1.65 -28.26
C ARG A 146 31.62 2.65 -28.52
N LYS A 147 31.79 3.40 -29.60
CA LYS A 147 30.71 3.96 -30.42
C LYS A 147 29.80 2.83 -30.89
N SER A 148 28.50 2.95 -30.65
CA SER A 148 27.42 2.39 -31.48
C SER A 148 26.22 3.33 -31.27
N GLU A 149 26.03 4.27 -32.19
CA GLU A 149 24.85 4.29 -33.08
C GLU A 149 23.54 4.38 -32.26
N VAL A 150 23.08 5.59 -31.94
CA VAL A 150 22.11 6.34 -32.76
C VAL A 150 20.96 5.45 -33.21
N PHE A 151 20.00 5.20 -32.33
CA PHE A 151 18.59 5.09 -32.70
C PHE A 151 17.76 5.74 -31.59
N SER A 152 17.55 7.05 -31.75
CA SER A 152 16.45 7.75 -31.12
C SER A 152 15.16 7.37 -31.86
N PRO A 153 14.13 6.83 -31.20
CA PRO A 153 12.77 7.07 -31.67
C PRO A 153 12.40 8.48 -31.18
N ALA A 154 12.43 9.43 -32.11
CA ALA A 154 11.76 10.70 -31.92
C ALA A 154 10.27 10.41 -31.72
N CYS A 155 9.73 10.70 -30.54
CA CYS A 155 8.29 10.86 -30.38
C CYS A 155 7.91 12.12 -31.15
N ALA A 156 7.50 11.92 -32.41
CA ALA A 156 7.02 12.97 -33.28
C ALA A 156 5.78 13.59 -32.64
N ALA A 157 5.91 14.87 -32.28
CA ALA A 157 4.80 15.77 -32.11
C ALA A 157 4.13 15.99 -33.48
N SER A 158 2.95 15.43 -33.68
CA SER A 158 1.98 15.75 -34.73
C SER A 158 0.66 15.07 -34.34
N GLY A 159 -0.48 15.72 -34.26
CA GLY A 159 -0.78 17.10 -34.53
C GLY A 159 -2.12 17.49 -33.93
N THR A 160 -2.30 18.80 -33.86
CA THR A 160 -3.56 19.49 -33.66
C THR A 160 -4.60 18.97 -34.66
N ILE A 161 -5.62 18.26 -34.19
CA ILE A 161 -6.87 18.11 -34.92
C ILE A 161 -7.98 18.65 -34.03
N SER A 162 -8.31 19.90 -34.33
CA SER A 162 -9.57 20.54 -34.00
C SER A 162 -10.70 19.72 -34.65
N GLY A 163 -11.63 19.26 -33.83
CA GLY A 163 -12.73 18.39 -34.25
C GLY A 163 -13.96 18.59 -33.38
N ASN A 164 -14.62 19.74 -33.56
CA ASN A 164 -15.99 19.98 -33.12
C ASN A 164 -16.86 18.78 -33.52
N THR A 165 -17.37 18.04 -32.54
CA THR A 165 -18.48 17.12 -32.77
C THR A 165 -19.54 17.31 -31.69
N SER A 166 -20.42 18.27 -31.94
CA SER A 166 -21.76 18.31 -31.35
C SER A 166 -22.48 16.99 -31.67
N ARG A 167 -22.71 16.16 -30.65
CA ARG A 167 -23.67 15.05 -30.69
C ARG A 167 -24.59 15.24 -29.49
N SER A 168 -25.69 15.97 -29.69
CA SER A 168 -27.00 15.41 -30.02
C SER A 168 -27.54 14.54 -28.87
N CYS A 169 -28.30 15.21 -28.00
CA CYS A 169 -29.17 14.60 -27.00
C CYS A 169 -30.13 13.62 -27.68
N ARG A 170 -29.87 12.32 -27.57
CA ARG A 170 -30.88 11.31 -27.84
C ARG A 170 -31.78 11.19 -26.61
N GLN A 171 -32.95 11.82 -26.72
CA GLN A 171 -34.13 11.43 -25.96
C GLN A 171 -34.41 9.95 -26.25
N VAL A 172 -34.32 9.12 -25.21
CA VAL A 172 -34.84 7.75 -25.22
C VAL A 172 -36.22 7.82 -24.59
N SER A 173 -37.22 7.52 -25.41
CA SER A 173 -38.62 7.41 -25.03
C SER A 173 -38.85 6.28 -24.00
N PRO A 174 -39.90 6.38 -23.16
CA PRO A 174 -40.23 5.36 -22.17
C PRO A 174 -40.92 4.13 -22.82
N PRO A 175 -40.52 2.89 -22.50
CA PRO A 175 -41.27 1.72 -22.91
C PRO A 175 -42.42 1.42 -21.93
N CYS A 176 -43.63 1.54 -22.47
CA CYS A 176 -44.79 0.66 -22.35
C CYS A 176 -45.04 -0.07 -21.01
N MET A 177 -46.18 0.25 -20.39
CA MET A 177 -46.76 -0.47 -19.27
C MET A 177 -47.05 -1.93 -19.65
N THR A 178 -46.38 -2.87 -19.00
CA THR A 178 -46.80 -4.27 -19.00
C THR A 178 -47.43 -4.56 -17.64
N ALA A 179 -48.72 -4.90 -17.68
CA ALA A 179 -49.54 -5.20 -16.53
C ALA A 179 -48.97 -6.40 -15.75
N ILE A 180 -48.72 -6.18 -14.47
CA ILE A 180 -48.31 -7.21 -13.51
C ILE A 180 -49.58 -7.99 -13.10
N PRO A 181 -49.62 -9.33 -13.23
CA PRO A 181 -50.75 -10.13 -12.77
C PRO A 181 -50.85 -10.12 -11.23
N PRO A 182 -52.07 -10.18 -10.66
CA PRO A 182 -52.27 -10.19 -9.23
C PRO A 182 -51.71 -11.48 -8.62
N ALA A 183 -50.64 -11.35 -7.85
CA ALA A 183 -50.07 -12.46 -7.10
C ALA A 183 -51.07 -12.94 -6.04
N THR A 184 -51.38 -14.23 -6.10
CA THR A 184 -52.16 -14.96 -5.11
C THR A 184 -51.46 -14.90 -3.76
N THR A 185 -52.02 -14.11 -2.84
CA THR A 185 -51.61 -14.01 -1.44
C THR A 185 -51.75 -15.37 -0.76
N THR A 186 -50.70 -16.17 -0.86
CA THR A 186 -50.58 -17.41 -0.10
C THR A 186 -50.23 -16.99 1.33
N ALA A 187 -51.23 -17.07 2.21
CA ALA A 187 -51.11 -16.76 3.63
C ALA A 187 -49.99 -17.61 4.25
N SER A 188 -48.78 -17.04 4.28
CA SER A 188 -47.69 -17.54 5.11
C SER A 188 -48.13 -17.37 6.55
N LYS A 189 -48.50 -18.49 7.15
CA LYS A 189 -48.79 -18.68 8.57
C LYS A 189 -47.62 -18.08 9.34
N ALA A 190 -47.80 -16.85 9.83
CA ALA A 190 -46.80 -16.12 10.60
C ALA A 190 -46.45 -16.96 11.83
N LEU A 191 -45.31 -17.63 11.77
CA LEU A 191 -44.69 -18.25 12.93
C LEU A 191 -44.42 -17.14 13.95
N PRO A 192 -44.67 -17.37 15.24
CA PRO A 192 -44.55 -16.36 16.28
C PRO A 192 -43.16 -15.73 16.19
N GLY A 193 -43.16 -14.43 15.88
CA GLY A 193 -41.98 -13.61 15.70
C GLY A 193 -41.12 -13.62 16.95
N THR A 194 -40.19 -14.58 17.00
CA THR A 194 -39.06 -14.53 17.89
C THR A 194 -38.14 -13.50 17.29
N SER A 195 -37.96 -12.37 18.01
CA SER A 195 -37.00 -11.35 17.63
C SER A 195 -35.67 -12.05 17.31
N PRO A 196 -35.11 -11.87 16.10
CA PRO A 196 -33.89 -12.56 15.67
C PRO A 196 -32.67 -12.22 16.53
N PHE A 197 -32.79 -11.23 17.42
CA PHE A 197 -31.74 -10.77 18.33
C PHE A 197 -32.07 -11.03 19.79
N LYS A 198 -32.56 -12.23 20.12
CA LYS A 198 -32.60 -12.65 21.53
C LYS A 198 -31.17 -12.77 22.05
N VAL A 199 -30.82 -11.93 23.02
CA VAL A 199 -29.53 -12.00 23.72
C VAL A 199 -29.44 -13.36 24.42
N CYS A 200 -28.45 -14.16 24.04
CA CYS A 200 -28.18 -15.49 24.57
C CYS A 200 -26.74 -15.55 25.08
N GLU A 201 -26.51 -14.85 26.19
CA GLU A 201 -25.22 -14.77 26.88
C GLU A 201 -24.60 -16.14 27.13
N GLU A 202 -25.41 -17.14 27.48
CA GLU A 202 -24.91 -18.49 27.78
C GLU A 202 -24.21 -19.14 26.58
N THR A 203 -24.63 -18.83 25.34
CA THR A 203 -23.97 -19.36 24.14
C THR A 203 -22.57 -18.76 23.98
N VAL A 204 -22.44 -17.45 24.21
CA VAL A 204 -21.17 -16.72 24.11
C VAL A 204 -20.22 -17.18 25.21
N ARG A 205 -20.74 -17.30 26.43
CA ARG A 205 -20.01 -17.82 27.59
C ARG A 205 -19.52 -19.24 27.36
N ALA A 206 -20.39 -20.12 26.85
CA ALA A 206 -20.02 -21.51 26.54
C ALA A 206 -18.90 -21.59 25.48
N PHE A 207 -18.97 -20.76 24.43
CA PHE A 207 -17.90 -20.65 23.45
C PHE A 207 -16.58 -20.21 24.08
N LEU A 208 -16.57 -19.13 24.86
CA LEU A 208 -15.35 -18.60 25.49
C LEU A 208 -14.75 -19.54 26.55
N ARG A 209 -15.61 -20.31 27.24
CA ARG A 209 -15.18 -21.32 28.21
C ARG A 209 -14.54 -22.55 27.54
N ALA A 210 -14.95 -22.87 26.31
CA ALA A 210 -14.39 -24.00 25.56
C ALA A 210 -12.99 -23.74 25.01
N LEU A 211 -12.53 -22.48 25.01
CA LEU A 211 -11.18 -22.11 24.57
C LEU A 211 -10.12 -22.56 25.59
N GLU A 212 -8.90 -22.81 25.11
CA GLU A 212 -7.74 -23.12 25.96
C GLU A 212 -6.63 -22.06 25.79
N PRO A 213 -6.36 -21.21 26.81
CA PRO A 213 -7.04 -21.13 28.11
C PRO A 213 -8.45 -20.54 27.99
N SER A 214 -9.31 -20.85 28.98
CA SER A 214 -10.66 -20.28 29.07
C SER A 214 -10.59 -18.76 29.11
N MET A 215 -11.44 -18.12 28.32
CA MET A 215 -11.55 -16.66 28.19
C MET A 215 -12.92 -16.15 28.66
N GLU A 216 -13.54 -16.85 29.61
CA GLU A 216 -14.90 -16.58 30.07
C GLU A 216 -15.07 -15.13 30.57
N GLU A 217 -14.02 -14.49 31.10
CA GLU A 217 -14.07 -13.11 31.54
C GLU A 217 -14.37 -12.09 30.43
N LEU A 218 -14.18 -12.46 29.15
CA LEU A 218 -14.45 -11.59 28.01
C LEU A 218 -15.93 -11.59 27.59
N THR A 219 -16.79 -12.38 28.24
CA THR A 219 -18.21 -12.52 27.88
C THR A 219 -18.92 -11.17 27.82
N THR A 220 -18.72 -10.30 28.81
CA THR A 220 -19.33 -8.97 28.85
C THR A 220 -18.90 -8.11 27.67
N GLN A 221 -17.60 -8.12 27.34
CA GLN A 221 -17.06 -7.34 26.22
C GLN A 221 -17.64 -7.79 24.87
N PHE A 222 -17.78 -9.11 24.67
CA PHE A 222 -18.42 -9.64 23.47
C PHE A 222 -19.87 -9.21 23.33
N ILE A 223 -20.64 -9.24 24.43
CA ILE A 223 -22.04 -8.79 24.44
C ILE A 223 -22.14 -7.28 24.18
N GLU A 224 -21.29 -6.47 24.81
CA GLU A 224 -21.23 -5.02 24.59
C GLU A 224 -20.85 -4.66 23.16
N ALA A 225 -19.97 -5.45 22.53
CA ALA A 225 -19.61 -5.32 21.13
C ALA A 225 -20.66 -5.89 20.14
N GLY A 226 -21.80 -6.38 20.64
CA GLY A 226 -22.92 -6.86 19.82
C GLY A 226 -22.87 -8.34 19.43
N LEU A 227 -21.90 -9.12 19.92
CA LEU A 227 -21.83 -10.57 19.73
C LEU A 227 -22.71 -11.27 20.78
N VAL A 228 -24.02 -11.18 20.61
CA VAL A 228 -25.00 -11.54 21.65
C VAL A 228 -25.50 -12.99 21.59
N ASN A 229 -25.23 -13.73 20.51
CA ASN A 229 -25.69 -15.11 20.35
C ASN A 229 -24.78 -15.92 19.40
N GLY A 230 -25.06 -17.22 19.27
CA GLY A 230 -24.28 -18.11 18.41
C GLY A 230 -24.31 -17.73 16.92
N GLN A 231 -25.41 -17.17 16.42
CA GLN A 231 -25.47 -16.71 15.02
C GLN A 231 -24.54 -15.53 14.76
N CYS A 232 -24.44 -14.59 15.70
CA CYS A 232 -23.45 -13.51 15.67
C CYS A 232 -22.03 -14.07 15.67
N LEU A 233 -21.73 -15.10 16.47
CA LEU A 233 -20.40 -15.75 16.47
C LEU A 233 -20.08 -16.45 15.16
N VAL A 234 -21.04 -17.14 14.55
CA VAL A 234 -20.87 -17.77 13.22
C VAL A 234 -20.68 -16.73 12.14
N ALA A 235 -21.47 -15.65 12.15
CA ALA A 235 -21.30 -14.53 11.22
C ALA A 235 -19.92 -13.87 11.41
N PHE A 236 -19.49 -13.68 12.66
CA PHE A 236 -18.19 -13.15 13.02
C PHE A 236 -17.05 -14.05 12.54
N ALA A 237 -17.15 -15.37 12.75
CA ALA A 237 -16.24 -16.35 12.17
C ALA A 237 -16.21 -16.26 10.64
N GLY A 238 -17.36 -15.95 10.04
CA GLY A 238 -17.63 -15.66 8.63
C GLY A 238 -16.82 -14.51 8.02
N MET A 239 -16.40 -13.54 8.82
CA MET A 239 -15.74 -12.33 8.35
C MET A 239 -14.33 -12.60 7.79
N PRO A 240 -13.82 -11.73 6.89
CA PRO A 240 -12.42 -11.72 6.47
C PRO A 240 -11.47 -11.65 7.66
N ARG A 241 -10.28 -12.25 7.51
CA ARG A 241 -9.29 -12.34 8.59
C ARG A 241 -8.89 -10.97 9.14
N TRP A 242 -8.58 -10.02 8.25
CA TRP A 242 -8.19 -8.66 8.64
C TRP A 242 -9.30 -7.93 9.39
N GLU A 243 -10.56 -8.11 8.99
CA GLU A 243 -11.71 -7.48 9.62
C GLU A 243 -11.95 -8.05 11.02
N LYS A 244 -11.77 -9.37 11.19
CA LYS A 244 -11.77 -10.02 12.51
C LYS A 244 -10.65 -9.52 13.40
N GLU A 245 -9.41 -9.49 12.91
CA GLU A 245 -8.25 -9.02 13.68
C GLU A 245 -8.43 -7.56 14.10
N LYS A 246 -8.97 -6.71 13.21
CA LYS A 246 -9.32 -5.33 13.50
C LYS A 246 -10.39 -5.23 14.59
N PHE A 247 -11.51 -5.94 14.45
CA PHE A 247 -12.59 -5.94 15.44
C PHE A 247 -12.11 -6.42 16.82
N LEU A 248 -11.33 -7.51 16.87
CA LEU A 248 -10.78 -8.03 18.12
C LEU A 248 -9.86 -7.02 18.81
N ARG A 249 -9.13 -6.21 18.04
CA ARG A 249 -8.16 -5.25 18.57
C ARG A 249 -8.80 -3.90 18.92
N ASP A 250 -9.64 -3.37 18.04
CA ASP A 250 -10.14 -2.01 18.14
C ASP A 250 -11.43 -1.96 18.97
N ASP A 251 -12.38 -2.87 18.70
CA ASP A 251 -13.69 -2.88 19.36
C ASP A 251 -13.66 -3.65 20.70
N LEU A 252 -12.91 -4.76 20.76
CA LEU A 252 -12.79 -5.57 21.98
C LEU A 252 -11.52 -5.29 22.80
N ALA A 253 -10.62 -4.45 22.32
CA ALA A 253 -9.37 -4.08 23.01
C ALA A 253 -8.52 -5.29 23.47
N LEU A 254 -8.55 -6.40 22.72
CA LEU A 254 -7.90 -7.63 23.13
C LEU A 254 -6.39 -7.58 22.95
N LYS A 255 -5.68 -8.25 23.85
CA LYS A 255 -4.24 -8.47 23.71
C LYS A 255 -3.95 -9.45 22.58
N SER A 256 -2.77 -9.36 21.97
CA SER A 256 -2.39 -10.22 20.84
C SER A 256 -2.47 -11.72 21.12
N PHE A 257 -2.27 -12.15 22.38
CA PHE A 257 -2.46 -13.54 22.77
C PHE A 257 -3.94 -13.96 22.75
N GLN A 258 -4.82 -13.13 23.34
CA GLN A 258 -6.27 -13.38 23.37
C GLN A 258 -6.85 -13.38 21.95
N GLU A 259 -6.44 -12.41 21.12
CA GLU A 259 -6.79 -12.32 19.69
C GLU A 259 -6.50 -13.66 18.98
N ARG A 260 -5.33 -14.25 19.23
CA ARG A 260 -4.92 -15.52 18.61
C ARG A 260 -5.76 -16.71 19.10
N VAL A 261 -6.01 -16.82 20.41
CA VAL A 261 -6.81 -17.91 20.98
C VAL A 261 -8.25 -17.86 20.46
N ILE A 262 -8.86 -16.67 20.43
CA ILE A 262 -10.21 -16.47 19.89
C ILE A 262 -10.25 -16.77 18.40
N SER A 263 -9.25 -16.31 17.64
CA SER A 263 -9.20 -16.57 16.19
C SER A 263 -9.14 -18.07 15.86
N LEU A 264 -8.47 -18.87 16.70
CA LEU A 264 -8.45 -20.33 16.57
C LEU A 264 -9.81 -20.94 16.88
N GLY A 265 -10.45 -20.56 17.99
CA GLY A 265 -11.79 -21.06 18.33
C GLY A 265 -12.86 -20.68 17.29
N LEU A 266 -12.76 -19.49 16.68
CA LEU A 266 -13.64 -19.08 15.58
C LEU A 266 -13.40 -19.89 14.30
N ALA A 267 -12.19 -20.40 14.08
CA ALA A 267 -11.91 -21.27 12.94
C ALA A 267 -12.60 -22.64 13.10
N GLU A 268 -12.66 -23.16 14.33
CA GLU A 268 -13.35 -24.42 14.65
C GLU A 268 -14.88 -24.32 14.49
N LEU A 269 -15.48 -23.15 14.74
CA LEU A 269 -16.91 -22.91 14.52
C LEU A 269 -17.37 -23.01 13.05
N ARG A 270 -16.44 -23.06 12.10
CA ARG A 270 -16.76 -23.20 10.66
C ARG A 270 -16.80 -24.66 10.19
N GLU A 271 -16.33 -25.60 11.00
CA GLU A 271 -16.37 -27.04 10.71
C GLU A 271 -17.71 -27.65 11.14
#